data_AF-A0A4Q3V9Q3-F1
#
_entry.id   AF-A0A4Q3V9Q3-F1
#
_cell.length_a   1.000
_cell.length_b   1.000
_cell.length_c   1.000
_cell.angle_alpha   90.00
_cell.angle_beta   90.00
_cell.angle_gamma   90.00
#
_symmetry.space_group_name_H-M   'P 1'
#
loop_
_entity.id
_entity.type
_entity.pdbx_description
1 polymer ?
#
loop_
_entity_poly.entity_id
_entity_poly.type
_entity_poly.pdbx_seq_one_letter_code
_entity_poly.pdbx_strand_id
1 'polypeptide(L)'
;MPSTMFAVALLLSLQAAKQVDKPTLTFYQGALVYRKGTEVRRLSLAPAEPEPKMSVAYRRNARYAVWDERGLTVRDGKKVRSTFLEEIAVSPKAQTREEIVETVALLKKGSRTKRAAALSGSRRVGNAAFFVPRWVDSKGQTWLEALVRLDLDKPNAKPQLMMAFEGHSTATRALDDRLLVYKGKLAMVTATEVKWGLSTYDVATSKKEFDELGAELRQYLPGGLFVEKTNYGTFVAGRVDLESGKRDILAESRDELRFLDETSPLMAIETSNTGVTVRNLDSGAVANVPIGSQVGRMGDMIAIWSPKAKPVRAAVYDPSRWNAVARLGAK
;
A
#
# COMPACT_ATOMS: atom_id res chain seq x y z
N MET A 1 -19.26 -37.70 83.00
CA MET A 1 -19.76 -38.19 81.70
C MET A 1 -20.00 -36.99 80.80
N PRO A 2 -19.62 -37.07 79.52
CA PRO A 2 -19.28 -35.93 78.66
C PRO A 2 -20.35 -35.65 77.61
N SER A 3 -20.47 -34.39 77.18
CA SER A 3 -21.26 -34.03 76.01
C SER A 3 -20.41 -33.20 75.03
N THR A 4 -19.84 -33.95 74.09
CA THR A 4 -19.86 -33.72 72.64
C THR A 4 -19.58 -32.31 72.07
N MET A 5 -18.46 -32.27 71.33
CA MET A 5 -18.12 -31.41 70.19
C MET A 5 -19.31 -30.80 69.42
N PHE A 6 -19.15 -29.55 68.96
CA PHE A 6 -19.28 -29.21 67.54
C PHE A 6 -18.42 -27.97 67.21
N ALA A 7 -17.41 -28.18 66.36
CA ALA A 7 -16.64 -27.13 65.72
C ALA A 7 -17.46 -26.50 64.60
N VAL A 8 -17.65 -25.18 64.62
CA VAL A 8 -18.16 -24.42 63.47
C VAL A 8 -16.96 -23.76 62.81
N ALA A 9 -16.39 -24.45 61.81
CA ALA A 9 -15.46 -23.87 60.86
C ALA A 9 -16.26 -23.00 59.89
N LEU A 10 -16.22 -21.68 60.09
CA LEU A 10 -16.78 -20.71 59.15
C LEU A 10 -15.83 -20.59 57.95
N LEU A 11 -16.01 -21.45 56.94
CA LEU A 11 -15.51 -21.21 55.59
C LEU A 11 -16.25 -19.99 55.02
N LEU A 12 -15.67 -18.81 55.14
CA LEU A 12 -16.02 -17.67 54.30
C LEU A 12 -15.37 -17.89 52.93
N SER A 13 -16.12 -18.57 52.07
CA SER A 13 -15.85 -18.68 50.64
C SER A 13 -15.74 -17.29 50.02
N LEU A 14 -14.60 -16.97 49.43
CA LEU A 14 -14.47 -15.89 48.45
C LEU A 14 -15.42 -16.18 47.28
N GLN A 15 -16.62 -15.60 47.30
CA GLN A 15 -17.37 -15.32 46.08
C GLN A 15 -16.78 -14.05 45.46
N ALA A 16 -15.60 -14.18 44.86
CA ALA A 16 -15.22 -13.28 43.79
C ALA A 16 -16.18 -13.57 42.63
N ALA A 17 -17.31 -12.85 42.59
CA ALA A 17 -18.16 -12.82 41.43
C ALA A 17 -17.27 -12.47 40.24
N LYS A 18 -17.10 -13.41 39.29
CA LYS A 18 -16.55 -13.14 37.97
C LYS A 18 -17.43 -12.05 37.37
N GLN A 19 -17.02 -10.80 37.53
CA GLN A 19 -17.59 -9.68 36.81
C GLN A 19 -17.44 -10.04 35.35
N VAL A 20 -18.56 -10.40 34.70
CA VAL A 20 -18.56 -10.78 33.28
C VAL A 20 -18.02 -9.57 32.55
N ASP A 21 -16.85 -9.76 31.97
CA ASP A 21 -16.07 -8.69 31.38
C ASP A 21 -16.76 -8.19 30.12
N LYS A 22 -17.70 -7.26 30.31
CA LYS A 22 -18.54 -6.76 29.25
C LYS A 22 -17.67 -5.90 28.35
N PRO A 23 -17.60 -6.19 27.05
CA PRO A 23 -16.81 -5.38 26.14
C PRO A 23 -17.33 -3.93 26.13
N THR A 24 -16.41 -2.98 26.22
CA THR A 24 -16.71 -1.55 26.17
C THR A 24 -16.07 -0.91 24.94
N LEU A 25 -16.73 0.12 24.42
CA LEU A 25 -16.29 0.87 23.25
C LEU A 25 -16.40 2.36 23.55
N THR A 26 -15.31 3.11 23.40
CA THR A 26 -15.25 4.54 23.71
C THR A 26 -14.42 5.30 22.67
N PHE A 27 -14.76 6.56 22.40
CA PHE A 27 -13.84 7.48 21.73
C PHE A 27 -12.91 8.10 22.77
N TYR A 28 -11.60 8.07 22.50
CA TYR A 28 -10.61 8.67 23.37
C TYR A 28 -9.40 9.12 22.55
N GLN A 29 -9.02 10.40 22.69
CA GLN A 29 -7.85 11.01 22.05
C GLN A 29 -7.76 10.72 20.53
N GLY A 30 -8.86 10.92 19.80
CA GLY A 30 -8.88 10.70 18.33
C GLY A 30 -8.86 9.23 17.91
N ALA A 31 -9.03 8.29 18.83
CA ALA A 31 -9.11 6.86 18.55
C ALA A 31 -10.42 6.24 19.03
N LEU A 32 -10.83 5.17 18.37
CA LEU A 32 -11.81 4.23 18.87
C LEU A 32 -11.10 3.18 19.73
N VAL A 33 -11.52 3.05 20.99
CA VAL A 33 -10.90 2.15 21.97
C VAL A 33 -11.90 1.08 22.39
N TYR A 34 -11.54 -0.18 22.12
CA TYR A 34 -12.25 -1.37 22.57
C TYR A 34 -11.53 -1.97 23.77
N ARG A 35 -12.27 -2.34 24.82
CA ARG A 35 -11.73 -3.06 25.98
C ARG A 35 -12.58 -4.28 26.32
N LYS A 36 -11.96 -5.41 26.58
CA LYS A 36 -12.57 -6.63 27.13
C LYS A 36 -11.54 -7.30 28.04
N GLY A 37 -11.68 -7.07 29.34
CA GLY A 37 -10.70 -7.45 30.35
C GLY A 37 -9.36 -6.82 30.15
N THR A 38 -8.32 -7.63 30.12
CA THR A 38 -6.95 -7.16 29.90
C THR A 38 -6.68 -6.78 28.44
N GLU A 39 -7.58 -7.15 27.52
CA GLU A 39 -7.44 -6.82 26.11
C GLU A 39 -7.88 -5.39 25.84
N VAL A 40 -6.96 -4.57 25.30
CA VAL A 40 -7.24 -3.22 24.83
C VAL A 40 -6.82 -3.12 23.37
N ARG A 41 -7.76 -2.78 22.49
CA ARG A 41 -7.50 -2.50 21.08
C ARG A 41 -7.81 -1.04 20.78
N ARG A 42 -6.93 -0.42 19.99
CA ARG A 42 -7.08 0.97 19.57
C ARG A 42 -7.04 1.05 18.05
N LEU A 43 -8.01 1.77 17.49
CA LEU A 43 -8.03 2.14 16.09
C LEU A 43 -7.98 3.67 16.01
N SER A 44 -6.92 4.22 15.43
CA SER A 44 -6.87 5.66 15.16
C SER A 44 -7.95 6.03 14.13
N LEU A 45 -8.73 7.08 14.41
CA LEU A 45 -9.72 7.60 13.47
C LEU A 45 -9.08 8.43 12.35
N ALA A 46 -7.87 8.92 12.60
CA ALA A 46 -6.98 9.55 11.65
C ALA A 46 -5.61 8.87 11.80
N PRO A 47 -5.39 7.70 11.16
CA PRO A 47 -4.09 7.05 11.23
C PRO A 47 -3.02 8.04 10.76
N ALA A 48 -1.98 8.21 11.56
CA ALA A 48 -0.84 9.02 11.14
C ALA A 48 -0.26 8.38 9.88
N GLU A 49 -0.07 9.18 8.84
CA GLU A 49 0.69 8.71 7.69
C GLU A 49 2.09 8.31 8.20
N PRO A 50 2.61 7.15 7.79
CA PRO A 50 3.96 6.76 8.18
C PRO A 50 4.93 7.86 7.75
N GLU A 51 5.86 8.22 8.63
CA GLU A 51 6.83 9.27 8.35
C GLU A 51 7.48 9.03 6.98
N PRO A 52 7.50 10.04 6.10
CA PRO A 52 8.03 9.86 4.77
C PRO A 52 9.51 9.51 4.87
N LYS A 53 9.92 8.45 4.15
CA LYS A 53 11.35 8.21 3.95
C LYS A 53 11.92 9.44 3.25
N MET A 54 12.95 10.02 3.84
CA MET A 54 13.59 11.24 3.31
C MET A 54 14.73 10.94 2.35
N SER A 55 15.33 9.75 2.44
CA SER A 55 16.38 9.34 1.52
C SER A 55 16.51 7.82 1.38
N VAL A 56 17.15 7.40 0.29
CA VAL A 56 17.65 6.05 0.07
C VAL A 56 19.12 6.13 -0.32
N ALA A 57 19.97 5.31 0.29
CA ALA A 57 21.41 5.33 0.04
C ALA A 57 21.99 3.94 -0.21
N TYR A 58 22.83 3.81 -1.23
CA TYR A 58 23.67 2.64 -1.46
C TYR A 58 25.14 3.03 -1.45
N ARG A 59 25.95 2.35 -0.64
CA ARG A 59 27.38 2.65 -0.48
C ARG A 59 28.26 1.45 -0.82
N ARG A 60 29.40 1.73 -1.42
CA ARG A 60 30.54 0.83 -1.50
C ARG A 60 31.85 1.61 -1.36
N ASN A 61 32.63 1.29 -0.34
CA ASN A 61 33.90 1.97 -0.04
C ASN A 61 33.69 3.49 0.08
N ALA A 62 34.43 4.27 -0.72
CA ALA A 62 34.34 5.73 -0.81
C ALA A 62 33.24 6.23 -1.76
N ARG A 63 32.48 5.31 -2.40
CA ARG A 63 31.44 5.64 -3.36
C ARG A 63 30.07 5.41 -2.78
N TYR A 64 29.16 6.34 -2.97
CA TYR A 64 27.75 6.11 -2.65
C TYR A 64 26.83 6.88 -3.58
N ALA A 65 25.63 6.32 -3.72
CA ALA A 65 24.51 6.89 -4.45
C ALA A 65 23.39 7.13 -3.47
N VAL A 66 22.89 8.36 -3.41
CA VAL A 66 21.79 8.76 -2.55
C VAL A 66 20.71 9.36 -3.42
N TRP A 67 19.48 8.93 -3.22
CA TRP A 67 18.31 9.66 -3.68
C TRP A 67 17.70 10.40 -2.48
N ASP A 68 17.56 11.71 -2.59
CA ASP A 68 16.90 12.58 -1.61
C ASP A 68 16.24 13.79 -2.33
N GLU A 69 15.90 14.85 -1.60
CA GLU A 69 15.32 16.09 -2.14
C GLU A 69 16.17 16.76 -3.25
N ARG A 70 17.48 16.44 -3.32
CA ARG A 70 18.41 16.94 -4.34
C ARG A 70 18.45 16.07 -5.60
N GLY A 71 17.59 15.05 -5.68
CA GLY A 71 17.58 14.04 -6.74
C GLY A 71 18.63 12.97 -6.50
N LEU A 72 19.18 12.42 -7.58
CA LEU A 72 20.23 11.41 -7.50
C LEU A 72 21.60 12.08 -7.28
N THR A 73 22.13 11.94 -6.08
CA THR A 73 23.47 12.35 -5.70
C THR A 73 24.44 11.18 -5.74
N VAL A 74 25.48 11.29 -6.56
CA VAL A 74 26.59 10.34 -6.64
C VAL A 74 27.84 10.99 -6.03
N ARG A 75 28.44 10.31 -5.06
CA ARG A 75 29.72 10.72 -4.47
C ARG A 75 30.79 9.67 -4.73
N ASP A 76 31.99 10.14 -5.07
CA ASP A 76 33.21 9.35 -5.19
C ASP A 76 34.34 10.10 -4.47
N GLY A 77 34.59 9.71 -3.21
CA GLY A 77 35.54 10.41 -2.34
C GLY A 77 35.14 11.86 -2.09
N LYS A 78 35.89 12.82 -2.67
CA LYS A 78 35.61 14.26 -2.57
C LYS A 78 34.72 14.80 -3.70
N LYS A 79 34.54 14.05 -4.78
CA LYS A 79 33.73 14.48 -5.93
C LYS A 79 32.27 14.16 -5.68
N VAL A 80 31.41 15.13 -5.89
CA VAL A 80 29.95 15.01 -5.71
C VAL A 80 29.26 15.53 -6.98
N ARG A 81 28.27 14.80 -7.47
CA ARG A 81 27.38 15.24 -8.55
C ARG A 81 25.94 14.92 -8.17
N SER A 82 25.05 15.88 -8.32
CA SER A 82 23.61 15.69 -8.16
C SER A 82 22.92 15.96 -9.49
N THR A 83 21.83 15.26 -9.76
CA THR A 83 21.00 15.43 -10.96
C THR A 83 19.57 14.97 -10.69
N PHE A 84 18.62 15.64 -11.34
CA PHE A 84 17.23 15.19 -11.38
C PHE A 84 16.91 14.40 -12.66
N LEU A 85 17.97 13.99 -13.38
CA LEU A 85 17.92 13.15 -14.58
C LEU A 85 17.14 13.81 -15.73
N GLU A 86 17.32 15.13 -15.88
CA GLU A 86 16.58 15.98 -16.79
C GLU A 86 16.66 15.54 -18.26
N GLU A 87 17.75 14.88 -18.63
CA GLU A 87 17.99 14.33 -19.95
C GLU A 87 17.08 13.15 -20.31
N ILE A 88 16.59 12.39 -19.32
CA ILE A 88 15.74 11.21 -19.54
C ILE A 88 14.34 11.64 -19.99
N ALA A 89 13.85 12.77 -19.47
CA ALA A 89 12.51 13.31 -19.72
C ALA A 89 12.18 13.56 -21.20
N VAL A 90 13.17 13.68 -22.07
CA VAL A 90 13.01 13.90 -23.52
C VAL A 90 13.97 13.02 -24.33
N SER A 91 14.35 11.86 -23.79
CA SER A 91 15.30 10.95 -24.43
C SER A 91 14.60 10.02 -25.42
N PRO A 92 15.14 9.80 -26.63
CA PRO A 92 14.64 8.78 -27.57
C PRO A 92 14.83 7.34 -27.05
N LYS A 93 15.58 7.15 -25.96
CA LYS A 93 15.68 5.86 -25.25
C LYS A 93 14.51 5.62 -24.29
N ALA A 94 13.80 6.67 -23.90
CA ALA A 94 12.69 6.60 -22.95
C ALA A 94 11.33 6.75 -23.63
N GLN A 95 11.28 7.51 -24.73
CA GLN A 95 10.04 7.90 -25.42
C GLN A 95 10.21 7.83 -26.94
N THR A 96 9.09 7.67 -27.63
CA THR A 96 9.00 7.82 -29.09
C THR A 96 9.17 9.28 -29.51
N ARG A 97 9.32 9.53 -30.82
CA ARG A 97 9.49 10.89 -31.33
C ARG A 97 8.24 11.74 -31.07
N GLU A 98 7.07 11.14 -31.28
CA GLU A 98 5.75 11.74 -31.11
C GLU A 98 5.55 12.14 -29.64
N GLU A 99 5.83 11.22 -28.72
CA GLU A 99 5.81 11.48 -27.27
C GLU A 99 6.77 12.59 -26.85
N ILE A 100 7.99 12.64 -27.43
CA ILE A 100 8.95 13.71 -27.13
C ILE A 100 8.41 15.07 -27.57
N VAL A 101 7.82 15.17 -28.76
CA VAL A 101 7.24 16.43 -29.26
C VAL A 101 6.11 16.90 -28.34
N GLU A 102 5.22 15.98 -27.95
CA GLU A 102 4.14 16.27 -27.00
C GLU A 102 4.69 16.72 -25.64
N THR A 103 5.64 15.95 -25.08
CA THR A 103 6.28 16.28 -23.81
C THR A 103 6.94 17.66 -23.85
N VAL A 104 7.64 18.01 -24.94
CA VAL A 104 8.22 19.35 -25.11
C VAL A 104 7.15 20.44 -25.12
N ALA A 105 5.99 20.22 -25.74
CA ALA A 105 4.88 21.16 -25.71
C ALA A 105 4.30 21.31 -24.28
N LEU A 106 4.12 20.21 -23.56
CA LEU A 106 3.63 20.21 -22.16
C LEU A 106 4.62 20.86 -21.19
N LEU A 107 5.94 20.69 -21.43
CA LEU A 107 6.99 21.39 -20.69
C LEU A 107 6.92 22.90 -20.90
N LYS A 108 6.72 23.35 -22.15
CA LYS A 108 6.55 24.79 -22.46
C LYS A 108 5.32 25.40 -21.80
N LYS A 109 4.23 24.62 -21.67
CA LYS A 109 3.01 25.03 -20.97
C LYS A 109 3.12 24.99 -19.43
N GLY A 110 4.24 24.50 -18.88
CA GLY A 110 4.41 24.31 -17.43
C GLY A 110 3.60 23.16 -16.84
N SER A 111 2.95 22.33 -17.67
CA SER A 111 2.15 21.19 -17.22
C SER A 111 3.01 19.99 -16.83
N ARG A 112 4.25 19.89 -17.35
CA ARG A 112 5.26 18.89 -16.95
C ARG A 112 6.55 19.61 -16.55
N THR A 113 7.44 18.91 -15.85
CA THR A 113 8.82 19.35 -15.61
C THR A 113 9.81 18.30 -16.07
N LYS A 114 11.03 18.71 -16.47
CA LYS A 114 12.09 17.74 -16.83
C LYS A 114 12.67 17.01 -15.63
N ARG A 115 12.44 17.49 -14.40
CA ARG A 115 13.06 16.97 -13.20
C ARG A 115 12.25 15.80 -12.67
N ALA A 116 12.89 14.67 -12.40
CA ALA A 116 12.27 13.61 -11.63
C ALA A 116 11.95 14.14 -10.23
N ALA A 117 10.73 13.90 -9.75
CA ALA A 117 10.22 14.49 -8.51
C ALA A 117 10.19 13.48 -7.34
N ALA A 118 10.21 12.18 -7.65
CA ALA A 118 10.02 11.11 -6.68
C ALA A 118 10.82 9.85 -7.08
N LEU A 119 10.86 8.87 -6.18
CA LEU A 119 11.47 7.57 -6.40
C LEU A 119 10.45 6.47 -6.09
N SER A 120 10.08 5.70 -7.11
CA SER A 120 9.09 4.62 -6.97
C SER A 120 9.67 3.35 -6.38
N GLY A 121 10.97 3.15 -6.52
CA GLY A 121 11.66 2.00 -5.97
C GLY A 121 13.16 2.04 -6.20
N SER A 122 13.87 1.20 -5.46
CA SER A 122 15.31 1.05 -5.65
C SER A 122 15.81 -0.29 -5.12
N ARG A 123 16.87 -0.81 -5.75
CA ARG A 123 17.52 -2.06 -5.33
C ARG A 123 19.00 -2.01 -5.63
N ARG A 124 19.79 -2.69 -4.80
CA ARG A 124 21.18 -2.99 -5.13
C ARG A 124 21.28 -4.44 -5.59
N VAL A 125 21.91 -4.65 -6.74
CA VAL A 125 22.22 -5.99 -7.26
C VAL A 125 23.74 -6.05 -7.46
N GLY A 126 24.39 -6.84 -6.61
CA GLY A 126 25.85 -6.88 -6.50
C GLY A 126 26.44 -5.49 -6.28
N ASN A 127 27.10 -4.99 -7.31
CA ASN A 127 27.89 -3.76 -7.27
C ASN A 127 27.19 -2.56 -7.91
N ALA A 128 26.00 -2.78 -8.48
CA ALA A 128 25.19 -1.73 -9.09
C ALA A 128 24.00 -1.37 -8.20
N ALA A 129 23.75 -0.07 -8.08
CA ALA A 129 22.52 0.47 -7.51
C ALA A 129 21.55 0.79 -8.65
N PHE A 130 20.29 0.41 -8.47
CA PHE A 130 19.20 0.65 -9.39
C PHE A 130 18.16 1.52 -8.71
N PHE A 131 17.68 2.51 -9.43
CA PHE A 131 16.70 3.50 -9.00
C PHE A 131 15.59 3.57 -10.03
N VAL A 132 14.35 3.76 -9.58
CA VAL A 132 13.21 4.06 -10.44
C VAL A 132 12.75 5.50 -10.16
N PRO A 133 13.45 6.51 -10.68
CA PRO A 133 12.98 7.89 -10.66
C PRO A 133 11.62 8.01 -11.35
N ARG A 134 10.82 8.93 -10.82
CA ARG A 134 9.46 9.21 -11.27
C ARG A 134 9.28 10.69 -11.58
N TRP A 135 8.77 10.97 -12.77
CA TRP A 135 8.35 12.30 -13.19
C TRP A 135 6.86 12.44 -13.04
N VAL A 136 6.45 13.56 -12.45
CA VAL A 136 5.06 13.91 -12.23
C VAL A 136 4.72 15.19 -13.00
N ASP A 137 3.45 15.32 -13.35
CA ASP A 137 2.90 16.51 -13.97
C ASP A 137 2.46 17.52 -12.89
N SER A 138 1.96 18.67 -13.32
CA SER A 138 1.43 19.72 -12.43
C SER A 138 0.25 19.30 -11.55
N LYS A 139 -0.43 18.19 -11.89
CA LYS A 139 -1.54 17.60 -11.11
C LYS A 139 -1.06 16.49 -10.16
N GLY A 140 0.25 16.24 -10.10
CA GLY A 140 0.84 15.15 -9.32
C GLY A 140 0.69 13.77 -9.96
N GLN A 141 0.22 13.69 -11.20
CA GLN A 141 0.09 12.42 -11.93
C GLN A 141 1.43 12.02 -12.54
N THR A 142 1.79 10.75 -12.37
CA THR A 142 2.97 10.17 -12.99
C THR A 142 2.80 10.14 -14.50
N TRP A 143 3.81 10.60 -15.24
CA TRP A 143 3.82 10.49 -16.70
C TRP A 143 5.07 9.79 -17.25
N LEU A 144 6.10 9.59 -16.42
CA LEU A 144 7.27 8.80 -16.79
C LEU A 144 7.88 8.15 -15.56
N GLU A 145 8.25 6.88 -15.72
CA GLU A 145 9.12 6.15 -14.80
C GLU A 145 10.18 5.41 -15.61
N ALA A 146 11.40 5.39 -15.09
CA ALA A 146 12.52 4.80 -15.79
C ALA A 146 13.44 4.06 -14.83
N LEU A 147 13.97 2.92 -15.25
CA LEU A 147 14.99 2.20 -14.51
C LEU A 147 16.36 2.80 -14.81
N VAL A 148 17.03 3.29 -13.78
CA VAL A 148 18.35 3.91 -13.86
C VAL A 148 19.36 3.10 -13.06
N ARG A 149 20.46 2.73 -13.69
CA ARG A 149 21.58 2.01 -13.07
C ARG A 149 22.72 2.96 -12.74
N LEU A 150 23.37 2.70 -11.62
CA LEU A 150 24.65 3.28 -11.27
C LEU A 150 25.62 2.18 -10.84
N ASP A 151 26.78 2.12 -11.50
CA ASP A 151 27.83 1.16 -11.19
C ASP A 151 28.77 1.69 -10.10
N LEU A 152 28.70 1.17 -8.88
CA LEU A 152 29.51 1.63 -7.76
C LEU A 152 30.96 1.10 -7.80
N ASP A 153 31.33 0.26 -8.78
CA ASP A 153 32.74 -0.10 -9.02
C ASP A 153 33.49 0.96 -9.81
N LYS A 154 32.77 1.79 -10.56
CA LYS A 154 33.39 2.76 -11.47
C LYS A 154 33.64 4.09 -10.74
N PRO A 155 34.86 4.65 -10.83
CA PRO A 155 35.09 6.00 -10.36
C PRO A 155 34.26 6.98 -11.18
N ASN A 156 33.69 7.99 -10.53
CA ASN A 156 32.81 8.99 -11.14
C ASN A 156 31.65 8.37 -11.96
N ALA A 157 31.04 7.32 -11.42
CA ALA A 157 29.92 6.63 -12.06
C ALA A 157 28.83 7.62 -12.50
N LYS A 158 28.42 7.52 -13.77
CA LYS A 158 27.31 8.29 -14.32
C LYS A 158 26.04 7.44 -14.29
N PRO A 159 24.88 8.01 -13.95
CA PRO A 159 23.60 7.32 -14.07
C PRO A 159 23.37 6.86 -15.53
N GLN A 160 22.88 5.64 -15.70
CA GLN A 160 22.60 5.04 -16.99
C GLN A 160 21.13 4.65 -17.06
N LEU A 161 20.42 5.19 -18.06
CA LEU A 161 19.06 4.75 -18.37
C LEU A 161 19.10 3.33 -18.94
N MET A 162 18.40 2.41 -18.28
CA MET A 162 18.31 0.99 -18.68
C MET A 162 17.04 0.72 -19.48
N MET A 163 15.90 1.23 -19.01
CA MET A 163 14.61 1.18 -19.69
C MET A 163 13.66 2.24 -19.16
N ALA A 164 12.68 2.65 -19.97
CA ALA A 164 11.45 3.27 -19.49
C ALA A 164 10.37 2.19 -19.34
N PHE A 165 9.48 2.35 -18.36
CA PHE A 165 8.36 1.44 -18.15
C PHE A 165 7.19 1.78 -19.09
N GLU A 166 6.49 0.76 -19.59
CA GLU A 166 5.31 0.91 -20.46
C GLU A 166 4.07 1.45 -19.71
N GLY A 167 4.14 1.49 -18.38
CA GLY A 167 3.12 2.06 -17.50
C GLY A 167 3.73 2.66 -16.24
N HIS A 168 2.91 2.82 -15.22
CA HIS A 168 3.30 3.44 -13.96
C HIS A 168 3.15 2.46 -12.80
N SER A 169 4.09 2.55 -11.87
CA SER A 169 4.09 1.79 -10.63
C SER A 169 2.91 2.19 -9.75
N THR A 170 2.65 1.34 -8.76
CA THR A 170 1.64 1.56 -7.71
C THR A 170 2.17 2.44 -6.57
N ALA A 171 3.29 3.16 -6.78
CA ALA A 171 3.88 4.02 -5.78
C ALA A 171 3.04 5.28 -5.55
N THR A 172 2.78 5.63 -4.30
CA THR A 172 1.96 6.81 -3.94
C THR A 172 2.73 7.86 -3.15
N ARG A 173 3.87 7.50 -2.58
CA ARG A 173 4.72 8.37 -1.75
C ARG A 173 5.87 8.98 -2.54
N ALA A 174 6.50 10.03 -2.01
CA ALA A 174 7.68 10.65 -2.60
C ALA A 174 8.85 9.66 -2.73
N LEU A 175 9.06 8.82 -1.71
CA LEU A 175 9.92 7.64 -1.77
C LEU A 175 9.09 6.41 -1.43
N ASP A 176 8.98 5.49 -2.38
CA ASP A 176 8.37 4.18 -2.20
C ASP A 176 9.38 3.07 -2.54
N ASP A 177 9.02 1.82 -2.26
CA ASP A 177 9.90 0.67 -2.47
C ASP A 177 9.24 -0.43 -3.31
N ARG A 178 8.80 -0.05 -4.52
CA ARG A 178 8.08 -0.95 -5.44
C ARG A 178 8.96 -1.80 -6.35
N LEU A 179 10.26 -1.49 -6.41
CA LEU A 179 11.22 -2.29 -7.17
C LEU A 179 11.59 -3.53 -6.36
N LEU A 180 11.41 -4.72 -6.93
CA LEU A 180 11.70 -5.99 -6.28
C LEU A 180 12.67 -6.82 -7.12
N VAL A 181 13.28 -7.84 -6.49
CA VAL A 181 14.08 -8.84 -7.19
C VAL A 181 13.24 -10.09 -7.34
N TYR A 182 13.10 -10.58 -8.56
CA TYR A 182 12.21 -11.68 -8.93
C TYR A 182 12.90 -12.58 -9.94
N LYS A 183 13.10 -13.87 -9.59
CA LYS A 183 13.80 -14.85 -10.45
C LYS A 183 15.13 -14.32 -11.02
N GLY A 184 15.90 -13.59 -10.20
CA GLY A 184 17.16 -12.97 -10.61
C GLY A 184 17.05 -11.70 -11.45
N LYS A 185 15.83 -11.28 -11.82
CA LYS A 185 15.54 -10.05 -12.55
C LYS A 185 15.09 -8.94 -11.58
N LEU A 186 15.23 -7.70 -12.00
CA LEU A 186 14.53 -6.58 -11.37
C LEU A 186 13.09 -6.57 -11.88
N ALA A 187 12.13 -6.35 -10.99
CA ALA A 187 10.72 -6.38 -11.36
C ALA A 187 9.93 -5.27 -10.66
N MET A 188 8.84 -4.84 -11.28
CA MET A 188 7.92 -3.85 -10.73
C MET A 188 6.53 -4.08 -11.32
N VAL A 189 5.51 -4.06 -10.46
CA VAL A 189 4.11 -4.05 -10.93
C VAL A 189 3.83 -2.69 -11.53
N THR A 190 3.37 -2.67 -12.78
CA THR A 190 3.06 -1.46 -13.53
C THR A 190 1.67 -1.56 -14.14
N ALA A 191 1.02 -0.40 -14.29
CA ALA A 191 -0.30 -0.28 -14.87
C ALA A 191 -0.34 0.86 -15.89
N THR A 192 -1.12 0.65 -16.94
CA THR A 192 -1.60 1.68 -17.88
C THR A 192 -3.08 1.93 -17.61
N GLU A 193 -3.71 2.75 -18.44
CA GLU A 193 -5.16 2.98 -18.37
C GLU A 193 -6.00 1.73 -18.71
N VAL A 194 -5.42 0.72 -19.36
CA VAL A 194 -6.17 -0.42 -19.90
C VAL A 194 -5.70 -1.77 -19.39
N LYS A 195 -4.44 -1.89 -18.95
CA LYS A 195 -3.85 -3.15 -18.51
C LYS A 195 -2.86 -2.94 -17.37
N TRP A 196 -2.58 -4.00 -16.63
CA TRP A 196 -1.48 -4.05 -15.68
C TRP A 196 -0.76 -5.37 -15.74
N GLY A 197 0.45 -5.39 -15.20
CA GLY A 197 1.30 -6.55 -15.27
C GLY A 197 2.59 -6.39 -14.48
N LEU A 198 3.52 -7.31 -14.74
CA LEU A 198 4.85 -7.30 -14.15
C LEU A 198 5.86 -6.88 -15.21
N SER A 199 6.42 -5.68 -15.08
CA SER A 199 7.58 -5.28 -15.87
C SER A 199 8.84 -5.87 -15.26
N THR A 200 9.64 -6.57 -16.05
CA THR A 200 10.92 -7.15 -15.60
C THR A 200 12.10 -6.67 -16.44
N TYR A 201 13.27 -6.61 -15.80
CA TYR A 201 14.55 -6.28 -16.39
C TYR A 201 15.62 -7.26 -15.92
N ASP A 202 16.16 -8.03 -16.86
CA ASP A 202 17.27 -8.93 -16.61
C ASP A 202 18.59 -8.15 -16.69
N VAL A 203 19.32 -8.09 -15.58
CA VAL A 203 20.58 -7.36 -15.48
C VAL A 203 21.70 -8.04 -16.30
N ALA A 204 21.67 -9.35 -16.46
CA ALA A 204 22.69 -10.11 -17.18
C ALA A 204 22.50 -9.98 -18.70
N THR A 205 21.27 -10.13 -19.18
CA THR A 205 20.97 -10.11 -20.62
C THR A 205 20.54 -8.74 -21.14
N SER A 206 20.32 -7.77 -20.25
CA SER A 206 19.72 -6.46 -20.57
C SER A 206 18.34 -6.55 -21.24
N LYS A 207 17.67 -7.69 -21.09
CA LYS A 207 16.34 -7.92 -21.66
C LYS A 207 15.27 -7.30 -20.78
N LYS A 208 14.32 -6.59 -21.41
CA LYS A 208 13.10 -6.09 -20.78
C LYS A 208 11.91 -6.94 -21.23
N GLU A 209 11.01 -7.23 -20.31
CA GLU A 209 9.79 -7.99 -20.56
C GLU A 209 8.63 -7.36 -19.79
N PHE A 210 7.41 -7.53 -20.30
CA PHE A 210 6.19 -7.17 -19.61
C PHE A 210 5.23 -8.33 -19.71
N ASP A 211 4.92 -8.92 -18.55
CA ASP A 211 3.96 -10.00 -18.45
C ASP A 211 2.62 -9.40 -18.02
N GLU A 212 1.67 -9.34 -18.95
CA GLU A 212 0.33 -8.83 -18.68
C GLU A 212 -0.40 -9.76 -17.70
N LEU A 213 -0.99 -9.18 -16.65
CA LEU A 213 -1.70 -9.92 -15.62
C LEU A 213 -3.21 -9.63 -15.63
N GLY A 214 -3.63 -8.45 -16.03
CA GLY A 214 -5.05 -8.11 -16.08
C GLY A 214 -5.36 -6.74 -16.67
N ALA A 215 -6.60 -6.30 -16.48
CA ALA A 215 -7.17 -5.09 -17.06
C ALA A 215 -7.11 -3.89 -16.10
N GLU A 216 -7.54 -2.70 -16.53
CA GLU A 216 -7.53 -1.42 -15.77
C GLU A 216 -7.44 -1.54 -14.23
N LEU A 217 -6.21 -1.45 -13.70
CA LEU A 217 -5.93 -1.64 -12.28
C LEU A 217 -6.44 -0.45 -11.46
N ARG A 218 -7.22 -0.74 -10.42
CA ARG A 218 -7.78 0.24 -9.48
C ARG A 218 -7.03 0.28 -8.16
N GLN A 219 -6.60 -0.88 -7.67
CA GLN A 219 -5.85 -0.99 -6.44
C GLN A 219 -4.88 -2.15 -6.53
N TYR A 220 -3.69 -1.98 -5.98
CA TYR A 220 -2.77 -3.08 -5.73
C TYR A 220 -2.14 -2.89 -4.35
N LEU A 221 -2.18 -3.94 -3.55
CA LEU A 221 -1.51 -3.98 -2.26
C LEU A 221 -0.35 -4.98 -2.32
N PRO A 222 0.69 -4.78 -1.48
CA PRO A 222 1.69 -5.82 -1.25
C PRO A 222 1.05 -7.19 -0.98
N GLY A 223 1.81 -8.26 -1.24
CA GLY A 223 1.29 -9.63 -1.19
C GLY A 223 0.37 -10.02 -2.36
N GLY A 224 0.26 -9.17 -3.40
CA GLY A 224 -0.39 -9.53 -4.66
C GLY A 224 -1.90 -9.36 -4.68
N LEU A 225 -2.49 -8.63 -3.72
CA LEU A 225 -3.91 -8.31 -3.78
C LEU A 225 -4.17 -7.22 -4.82
N PHE A 226 -5.14 -7.43 -5.70
CA PHE A 226 -5.47 -6.50 -6.77
C PHE A 226 -6.98 -6.26 -6.86
N VAL A 227 -7.36 -5.03 -7.20
CA VAL A 227 -8.67 -4.73 -7.74
C VAL A 227 -8.49 -4.16 -9.14
N GLU A 228 -9.21 -4.71 -10.11
CA GLU A 228 -9.25 -4.22 -11.48
C GLU A 228 -10.68 -3.98 -11.95
N LYS A 229 -10.84 -3.10 -12.94
CA LYS A 229 -12.08 -2.97 -13.69
C LYS A 229 -11.95 -3.81 -14.97
N THR A 230 -12.91 -4.69 -15.18
CA THR A 230 -12.96 -5.56 -16.36
C THR A 230 -13.49 -4.79 -17.58
N ASN A 231 -13.22 -5.32 -18.77
CA ASN A 231 -13.73 -4.76 -20.02
C ASN A 231 -15.27 -4.80 -20.12
N TYR A 232 -15.94 -5.64 -19.32
CA TYR A 232 -17.40 -5.73 -19.25
C TYR A 232 -18.02 -4.77 -18.21
N GLY A 233 -17.20 -3.95 -17.54
CA GLY A 233 -17.65 -2.93 -16.58
C GLY A 233 -17.83 -3.41 -15.15
N THR A 234 -17.44 -4.65 -14.82
CA THR A 234 -17.39 -5.15 -13.44
C THR A 234 -16.05 -4.82 -12.79
N PHE A 235 -16.01 -4.86 -11.46
CA PHE A 235 -14.80 -4.79 -10.65
C PHE A 235 -14.50 -6.18 -10.10
N VAL A 236 -13.25 -6.62 -10.23
CA VAL A 236 -12.78 -7.91 -9.72
C VAL A 236 -11.73 -7.65 -8.65
N ALA A 237 -11.95 -8.19 -7.46
CA ALA A 237 -10.96 -8.25 -6.39
C ALA A 237 -10.36 -9.65 -6.34
N GLY A 238 -9.03 -9.75 -6.36
CA GLY A 238 -8.33 -11.03 -6.39
C GLY A 238 -6.95 -10.99 -5.75
N ARG A 239 -6.28 -12.14 -5.80
CA ARG A 239 -4.87 -12.31 -5.47
C ARG A 239 -4.14 -12.81 -6.71
N VAL A 240 -2.95 -12.27 -6.97
CA VAL A 240 -2.01 -12.80 -7.95
C VAL A 240 -0.78 -13.34 -7.24
N ASP A 241 -0.39 -14.55 -7.60
CA ASP A 241 0.96 -15.02 -7.34
C ASP A 241 1.86 -14.53 -8.47
N LEU A 242 2.73 -13.57 -8.16
CA LEU A 242 3.67 -13.03 -9.14
C LEU A 242 4.67 -14.08 -9.64
N GLU A 243 4.89 -15.18 -8.90
CA GLU A 243 5.76 -16.27 -9.31
C GLU A 243 5.19 -17.12 -10.45
N SER A 244 3.96 -17.58 -10.29
CA SER A 244 3.28 -18.38 -11.31
C SER A 244 2.50 -17.54 -12.33
N GLY A 245 2.24 -16.27 -12.03
CA GLY A 245 1.26 -15.46 -12.75
C GLY A 245 -0.19 -15.91 -12.50
N LYS A 246 -0.40 -16.92 -11.64
CA LYS A 246 -1.73 -17.46 -11.35
C LYS A 246 -2.53 -16.44 -10.57
N ARG A 247 -3.78 -16.27 -10.98
CA ARG A 247 -4.75 -15.36 -10.36
C ARG A 247 -5.86 -16.17 -9.72
N ASP A 248 -6.21 -15.80 -8.49
CA ASP A 248 -7.36 -16.30 -7.77
C ASP A 248 -8.34 -15.14 -7.57
N ILE A 249 -9.55 -15.26 -8.13
CA ILE A 249 -10.62 -14.26 -7.98
C ILE A 249 -11.30 -14.50 -6.63
N LEU A 250 -11.36 -13.47 -5.81
CA LEU A 250 -11.94 -13.52 -4.46
C LEU A 250 -13.36 -12.93 -4.44
N ALA A 251 -13.61 -11.90 -5.24
CA ALA A 251 -14.93 -11.31 -5.43
C ALA A 251 -15.04 -10.61 -6.78
N GLU A 252 -16.27 -10.51 -7.27
CA GLU A 252 -16.65 -9.70 -8.42
C GLU A 252 -17.91 -8.91 -8.08
N SER A 253 -17.97 -7.65 -8.50
CA SER A 253 -19.15 -6.79 -8.37
C SER A 253 -19.30 -5.84 -9.56
N ARG A 254 -20.51 -5.32 -9.76
CA ARG A 254 -20.75 -4.17 -10.66
C ARG A 254 -20.40 -2.84 -10.01
N ASP A 255 -20.37 -2.81 -8.68
CA ASP A 255 -20.04 -1.64 -7.88
C ASP A 255 -18.52 -1.58 -7.61
N GLU A 256 -18.02 -0.38 -7.26
CA GLU A 256 -16.59 -0.18 -7.07
C GLU A 256 -16.09 -0.97 -5.86
N LEU A 257 -15.07 -1.81 -6.10
CA LEU A 257 -14.41 -2.60 -5.07
C LEU A 257 -13.10 -1.95 -4.61
N ARG A 258 -12.76 -2.17 -3.35
CA ARG A 258 -11.42 -1.98 -2.81
C ARG A 258 -11.19 -2.91 -1.62
N PHE A 259 -9.96 -3.35 -1.41
CA PHE A 259 -9.57 -3.95 -0.15
C PHE A 259 -9.53 -2.91 0.97
N LEU A 260 -9.89 -3.34 2.18
CA LEU A 260 -9.67 -2.55 3.38
C LEU A 260 -8.18 -2.46 3.73
N ASP A 261 -7.50 -3.62 3.75
CA ASP A 261 -6.08 -3.80 4.00
C ASP A 261 -5.65 -5.23 3.57
N GLU A 262 -4.41 -5.61 3.86
CA GLU A 262 -3.82 -6.92 3.51
C GLU A 262 -4.03 -8.00 4.60
N THR A 263 -4.69 -7.66 5.71
CA THR A 263 -4.78 -8.51 6.91
C THR A 263 -5.94 -9.49 6.79
N SER A 264 -5.71 -10.75 7.19
CA SER A 264 -6.78 -11.75 7.31
C SER A 264 -7.63 -11.51 8.58
N PRO A 265 -8.97 -11.69 8.53
CA PRO A 265 -9.74 -12.07 7.35
C PRO A 265 -9.79 -10.95 6.31
N LEU A 266 -9.61 -11.31 5.04
CA LEU A 266 -9.54 -10.34 3.96
C LEU A 266 -10.91 -9.66 3.79
N MET A 267 -10.92 -8.34 3.74
CA MET A 267 -12.14 -7.56 3.62
C MET A 267 -12.15 -6.74 2.34
N ALA A 268 -13.24 -6.83 1.59
CA ALA A 268 -13.55 -5.92 0.51
C ALA A 268 -14.62 -4.91 0.95
N ILE A 269 -14.48 -3.70 0.45
CA ILE A 269 -15.46 -2.62 0.56
C ILE A 269 -16.00 -2.37 -0.83
N GLU A 270 -17.31 -2.48 -0.95
CA GLU A 270 -18.09 -2.30 -2.16
C GLU A 270 -18.87 -0.99 -2.03
N THR A 271 -18.67 -0.07 -2.96
CA THR A 271 -19.27 1.28 -2.92
C THR A 271 -20.18 1.45 -4.13
N SER A 272 -21.46 1.68 -3.86
CA SER A 272 -22.49 1.92 -4.85
C SER A 272 -23.15 3.29 -4.62
N ASN A 273 -24.03 3.68 -5.54
CA ASN A 273 -24.87 4.88 -5.37
C ASN A 273 -25.90 4.73 -4.24
N THR A 274 -26.21 3.50 -3.82
CA THR A 274 -27.24 3.21 -2.81
C THR A 274 -26.67 2.93 -1.43
N GLY A 275 -25.36 2.69 -1.32
CA GLY A 275 -24.73 2.47 -0.03
C GLY A 275 -23.30 1.95 -0.12
N VAL A 276 -22.78 1.59 1.05
CA VAL A 276 -21.49 0.94 1.20
C VAL A 276 -21.73 -0.43 1.82
N THR A 277 -21.10 -1.44 1.26
CA THR A 277 -21.17 -2.82 1.72
C THR A 277 -19.77 -3.30 2.08
N VAL A 278 -19.64 -4.06 3.16
CA VAL A 278 -18.37 -4.68 3.55
C VAL A 278 -18.54 -6.18 3.50
N ARG A 279 -17.63 -6.84 2.79
CA ARG A 279 -17.63 -8.28 2.54
C ARG A 279 -16.38 -8.90 3.13
N ASN A 280 -16.56 -9.95 3.92
CA ASN A 280 -15.49 -10.87 4.29
C ASN A 280 -15.25 -11.81 3.10
N LEU A 281 -14.07 -11.77 2.51
CA LEU A 281 -13.72 -12.57 1.34
C LEU A 281 -13.42 -14.03 1.68
N ASP A 282 -13.11 -14.31 2.94
CA ASP A 282 -12.81 -15.67 3.40
C ASP A 282 -14.09 -16.45 3.74
N SER A 283 -15.09 -15.79 4.34
CA SER A 283 -16.37 -16.42 4.72
C SER A 283 -17.55 -16.11 3.79
N GLY A 284 -17.41 -15.11 2.91
CA GLY A 284 -18.51 -14.58 2.10
C GLY A 284 -19.54 -13.74 2.86
N ALA A 285 -19.36 -13.52 4.18
CA ALA A 285 -20.30 -12.77 4.99
C ALA A 285 -20.32 -11.28 4.63
N VAL A 286 -21.51 -10.69 4.55
CA VAL A 286 -21.71 -9.31 4.09
C VAL A 286 -22.47 -8.47 5.12
N ALA A 287 -22.09 -7.20 5.27
CA ALA A 287 -22.86 -6.22 6.03
C ALA A 287 -22.99 -4.89 5.28
N ASN A 288 -24.19 -4.32 5.35
CA ASN A 288 -24.46 -2.97 4.88
C ASN A 288 -23.94 -1.95 5.90
N VAL A 289 -23.28 -0.93 5.41
CA VAL A 289 -22.71 0.16 6.19
C VAL A 289 -23.52 1.43 5.93
N PRO A 290 -23.98 2.13 6.98
CA PRO A 290 -24.73 3.37 6.79
C PRO A 290 -23.91 4.40 6.01
N ILE A 291 -24.56 5.12 5.10
CA ILE A 291 -23.92 6.18 4.31
C ILE A 291 -23.23 7.19 5.22
N GLY A 292 -22.04 7.66 4.81
CA GLY A 292 -21.23 8.60 5.59
C GLY A 292 -20.51 7.99 6.79
N SER A 293 -20.58 6.67 6.96
CA SER A 293 -19.75 5.94 7.91
C SER A 293 -18.36 5.66 7.34
N GLN A 294 -17.43 5.34 8.23
CA GLN A 294 -16.11 4.86 7.89
C GLN A 294 -15.91 3.47 8.47
N VAL A 295 -15.16 2.64 7.74
CA VAL A 295 -14.81 1.27 8.10
C VAL A 295 -13.31 1.21 8.38
N GLY A 296 -12.92 0.48 9.41
CA GLY A 296 -11.53 0.26 9.77
C GLY A 296 -11.32 -1.05 10.50
N ARG A 297 -10.09 -1.58 10.42
CA ARG A 297 -9.70 -2.82 11.07
C ARG A 297 -9.29 -2.58 12.53
N MET A 298 -9.76 -3.44 13.43
CA MET A 298 -9.39 -3.41 14.86
C MET A 298 -8.95 -4.82 15.30
N GLY A 299 -7.71 -5.18 14.94
CA GLY A 299 -7.22 -6.57 15.06
C GLY A 299 -7.95 -7.48 14.07
N ASP A 300 -8.52 -8.58 14.56
CA ASP A 300 -9.36 -9.48 13.77
C ASP A 300 -10.81 -8.96 13.57
N MET A 301 -11.21 -7.87 14.24
CA MET A 301 -12.55 -7.29 14.16
C MET A 301 -12.63 -6.11 13.17
N ILE A 302 -13.87 -5.75 12.79
CA ILE A 302 -14.18 -4.54 12.01
C ILE A 302 -14.88 -3.51 12.87
N ALA A 303 -14.33 -2.29 12.87
CA ALA A 303 -14.98 -1.12 13.43
C ALA A 303 -15.68 -0.33 12.32
N ILE A 304 -16.90 0.10 12.62
CA ILE A 304 -17.68 1.02 11.80
C ILE A 304 -18.08 2.21 12.67
N TRP A 305 -17.80 3.44 12.22
CA TRP A 305 -18.18 4.65 12.94
C TRP A 305 -18.79 5.69 12.03
N SER A 306 -19.63 6.54 12.61
CA SER A 306 -20.40 7.54 11.87
C SER A 306 -20.73 8.75 12.76
N PRO A 307 -20.77 9.97 12.18
CA PRO A 307 -20.21 10.35 10.88
C PRO A 307 -18.68 10.17 10.82
N LYS A 308 -18.10 10.01 9.61
CA LYS A 308 -16.65 9.82 9.42
C LYS A 308 -15.77 10.86 10.14
N ALA A 309 -16.11 12.15 10.01
CA ALA A 309 -15.26 13.25 10.48
C ALA A 309 -15.41 13.59 11.98
N LYS A 310 -16.61 13.42 12.53
CA LYS A 310 -16.94 13.71 13.94
C LYS A 310 -17.82 12.58 14.47
N PRO A 311 -17.24 11.41 14.78
CA PRO A 311 -18.05 10.26 15.08
C PRO A 311 -18.74 10.39 16.44
N VAL A 312 -20.04 10.09 16.43
CA VAL A 312 -20.89 10.06 17.64
C VAL A 312 -21.42 8.67 17.94
N ARG A 313 -21.37 7.77 16.95
CA ARG A 313 -21.73 6.36 17.06
C ARG A 313 -20.63 5.49 16.47
N ALA A 314 -20.43 4.32 17.08
CA ALA A 314 -19.54 3.29 16.57
C ALA A 314 -20.02 1.90 16.98
N ALA A 315 -19.65 0.91 16.19
CA ALA A 315 -19.83 -0.48 16.53
C ALA A 315 -18.62 -1.29 16.06
N VAL A 316 -18.27 -2.32 16.82
CA VAL A 316 -17.24 -3.28 16.46
C VAL A 316 -17.92 -4.63 16.22
N TYR A 317 -17.55 -5.27 15.12
CA TYR A 317 -18.18 -6.48 14.61
C TYR A 317 -17.15 -7.59 14.45
N ASP A 318 -17.58 -8.81 14.74
CA ASP A 318 -16.94 -10.02 14.24
C ASP A 318 -17.25 -10.15 12.74
N PRO A 319 -16.26 -10.09 11.84
CA PRO A 319 -16.49 -10.10 10.39
C PRO A 319 -16.95 -11.45 9.84
N SER A 320 -16.93 -12.53 10.61
CA SER A 320 -17.40 -13.85 10.15
C SER A 320 -18.92 -13.95 10.11
N ARG A 321 -19.61 -13.26 11.04
CA ARG A 321 -21.07 -13.33 11.22
C ARG A 321 -21.73 -11.94 11.31
N TRP A 322 -20.94 -10.88 11.33
CA TRP A 322 -21.40 -9.50 11.54
C TRP A 322 -22.18 -9.28 12.84
N ASN A 323 -21.87 -10.08 13.86
CA ASN A 323 -22.39 -9.87 15.20
C ASN A 323 -21.66 -8.71 15.86
N ALA A 324 -22.41 -7.73 16.36
CA ALA A 324 -21.83 -6.62 17.10
C ALA A 324 -21.27 -7.11 18.45
N VAL A 325 -19.96 -6.96 18.61
CA VAL A 325 -19.24 -7.27 19.84
C VAL A 325 -19.38 -6.14 20.85
N ALA A 326 -19.36 -4.89 20.38
CA ALA A 326 -19.58 -3.71 21.19
C ALA A 326 -20.22 -2.59 20.38
N ARG A 327 -20.97 -1.70 21.04
CA ARG A 327 -21.61 -0.52 20.43
C ARG A 327 -21.43 0.70 21.34
N LEU A 328 -21.38 1.86 20.70
CA LEU A 328 -21.30 3.19 21.30
C LEU A 328 -22.26 4.11 20.56
N GLY A 329 -23.07 4.88 21.28
CA GLY A 329 -24.15 5.72 20.71
C GLY A 329 -25.50 4.99 20.63
N ALA A 330 -26.60 5.74 20.50
CA ALA A 330 -27.96 5.19 20.50
C ALA A 330 -28.24 4.34 19.26
N LYS A 331 -29.13 3.33 19.45
CA LYS A 331 -29.54 2.33 18.45
C LYS A 331 -30.05 2.96 17.16
#